data_AF-A0A3C1S2D2-F1
#
_entry.id   AF-A0A3C1S2D2-F1
#
_cell.length_a   1.000
_cell.length_b   1.000
_cell.length_c   1.000
_cell.angle_alpha   90.00
_cell.angle_beta   90.00
_cell.angle_gamma   90.00
#
_symmetry.space_group_name_H-M   'P 1'
#
loop_
_entity.id
_entity.type
_entity.pdbx_description
1 polymer ?
#
loop_
_entity_poly.entity_id
_entity_poly.type
_entity_poly.pdbx_seq_one_letter_code
_entity_poly.pdbx_strand_id
1 'polypeptide(L)' 'MMSERSIVHMDLDTFFVSCERLIDSRLVGKPILVGGTSDRGVVASCSYE' A
#
# COMPACT_ATOMS: atom_id res chain seq x y z
N MET A 1 -41.19 2.64 -3.03
CA MET A 1 -40.08 2.00 -3.77
C MET A 1 -38.83 2.24 -2.94
N MET A 2 -38.23 1.21 -2.33
CA MET A 2 -36.98 1.39 -1.61
C MET A 2 -35.89 1.74 -2.62
N SER A 3 -35.19 2.86 -2.42
CA SER A 3 -33.99 3.20 -3.19
C SER A 3 -33.01 2.03 -3.08
N GLU A 4 -32.55 1.50 -4.22
CA GLU A 4 -31.44 0.56 -4.21
C GLU A 4 -30.21 1.27 -3.63
N ARG A 5 -29.49 0.57 -2.74
CA ARG A 5 -28.26 1.09 -2.13
C ARG A 5 -27.12 0.84 -3.11
N SER A 6 -26.44 1.90 -3.52
CA SER A 6 -25.16 1.79 -4.23
C SER A 6 -24.02 1.80 -3.21
N ILE A 7 -23.16 0.79 -3.23
CA ILE A 7 -22.00 0.67 -2.34
C ILE A 7 -20.74 0.57 -3.21
N VAL A 8 -19.74 1.39 -2.89
CA VAL A 8 -18.42 1.35 -3.55
C VAL A 8 -17.38 1.02 -2.49
N HIS A 9 -16.56 0.01 -2.76
CA HIS A 9 -15.37 -0.32 -1.98
C HIS A 9 -14.15 0.22 -2.72
N MET A 10 -13.31 0.97 -2.02
CA MET A 10 -12.05 1.47 -2.57
C MET A 10 -10.92 1.00 -1.66
N ASP A 11 -9.88 0.43 -2.26
CA ASP A 11 -8.64 0.05 -1.61
C ASP A 11 -7.47 0.70 -2.35
N LEU A 12 -6.37 0.93 -1.66
CA LEU A 12 -5.21 1.63 -2.20
C LEU A 12 -4.10 0.66 -2.55
N ASP A 13 -3.62 0.75 -3.78
CA ASP A 13 -2.55 -0.10 -4.29
C ASP A 13 -1.26 0.06 -3.48
N THR A 14 -0.87 -1.00 -2.79
CA THR A 14 0.38 -1.08 -2.02
C THR A 14 0.59 0.15 -1.12
N PHE A 15 -0.43 0.52 -0.33
CA PHE A 15 -0.55 1.83 0.32
C PHE A 15 0.75 2.39 0.93
N PHE A 16 1.43 1.64 1.81
CA PHE A 16 2.66 2.15 2.44
C PHE A 16 3.84 2.27 1.46
N VAL A 17 3.95 1.36 0.49
CA VAL A 17 4.93 1.51 -0.60
C VAL A 17 4.66 2.77 -1.42
N SER A 18 3.38 3.06 -1.71
CA SER A 18 2.97 4.28 -2.41
C SER A 18 3.28 5.55 -1.61
N CYS A 19 3.12 5.52 -0.28
CA CYS A 19 3.55 6.63 0.60
C CYS A 19 5.06 6.84 0.59
N GLU A 20 5.85 5.76 0.73
CA GLU A 20 7.32 5.86 0.71
C GLU A 20 7.83 6.36 -0.64
N ARG A 21 7.23 5.95 -1.77
CA ARG A 21 7.56 6.45 -3.12
C ARG A 21 7.22 7.93 -3.30
N LEU A 22 6.17 8.43 -2.64
CA LEU A 22 5.83 9.85 -2.64
C LEU A 22 6.89 10.68 -1.89
N ILE A 23 7.45 10.13 -0.81
CA ILE A 23 8.50 10.78 0.00
C ILE A 23 9.87 10.67 -0.70
N ASP A 24 10.18 9.51 -1.28
CA ASP A 24 11.44 9.23 -1.97
C ASP A 24 11.20 8.64 -3.37
N SER A 25 11.23 9.51 -4.37
CA SER A 25 11.03 9.14 -5.78
C SER A 25 12.07 8.14 -6.31
N ARG A 26 13.21 7.94 -5.62
CA ARG A 26 14.21 6.94 -6.02
C ARG A 26 13.73 5.50 -5.79
N LEU A 27 12.63 5.31 -5.06
CA LEU A 27 11.99 4.01 -4.81
C LEU A 27 11.01 3.60 -5.93
N VAL A 28 10.72 4.49 -6.88
CA VAL A 28 9.85 4.21 -8.02
C VAL A 28 10.51 3.18 -8.95
N GLY A 29 9.75 2.16 -9.35
CA GLY A 29 10.21 1.08 -10.24
C GLY A 29 11.21 0.11 -9.60
N LYS A 30 11.33 0.11 -8.26
CA LYS A 30 12.16 -0.84 -7.53
C LYS A 30 11.31 -1.82 -6.73
N PRO A 31 11.76 -3.10 -6.62
CA PRO A 31 11.13 -4.07 -5.72
C PRO A 31 11.43 -3.66 -4.27
N ILE A 32 10.39 -3.32 -3.52
CA ILE A 32 10.49 -2.82 -2.15
C ILE A 32 9.42 -3.43 -1.23
N LEU A 33 9.77 -3.57 0.04
CA LEU A 33 8.84 -3.90 1.11
C LEU A 33 8.95 -2.88 2.24
N VAL A 34 7.84 -2.64 2.92
CA VAL A 34 7.74 -1.77 4.09
C VAL A 34 7.28 -2.62 5.27
N GLY A 35 8.00 -2.55 6.39
CA GLY A 35 7.71 -3.39 7.55
C GLY A 35 8.49 -2.94 8.79
N GLY A 36 8.26 -3.64 9.90
CA GLY A 36 8.96 -3.36 11.17
C GLY A 36 10.46 -3.65 11.09
N THR A 37 11.26 -2.88 11.83
CA THR A 37 12.73 -2.99 11.86
C THR A 37 13.28 -3.83 13.01
N SER A 38 12.42 -4.41 13.85
CA SER A 38 12.83 -5.26 14.97
C SER A 38 13.21 -6.67 14.50
N ASP A 39 13.84 -7.45 15.38
CA ASP A 39 14.22 -8.85 15.13
C ASP A 39 13.03 -9.75 14.74
N ARG A 40 11.81 -9.35 15.07
CA ARG A 40 10.55 -10.01 14.67
C ARG A 40 9.62 -9.10 13.87
N GLY A 41 10.22 -8.20 13.09
CA GLY A 41 9.49 -7.30 12.20
C GLY A 41 8.63 -8.07 11.20
N VAL A 42 7.42 -7.55 10.96
CA VAL A 42 6.48 -8.10 9.97
C VAL A 42 6.37 -7.13 8.80
N VAL A 43 6.24 -7.68 7.59
CA VAL A 43 5.96 -6.92 6.37
C VAL A 43 4.54 -6.36 6.44
N ALA A 44 4.41 -5.06 6.29
CA ALA A 44 3.13 -4.35 6.26
C ALA A 44 2.65 -4.08 4.82
N SER A 45 3.57 -3.94 3.86
CA SER A 45 3.26 -3.74 2.44
C SER A 45 4.45 -4.16 1.56
N CYS A 46 4.20 -4.57 0.33
CA CYS A 46 5.24 -4.84 -0.66
C CYS A 46 4.80 -4.33 -2.04
N SER A 47 5.77 -4.02 -2.89
CA SER A 47 5.54 -3.63 -4.29
C SER A 47 5.08 -4.83 -5.13
N TYR A 48 4.59 -4.56 -6.35
CA TYR A 48 4.15 -5.60 -7.28
C TYR A 48 5.30 -6.24 -8.06
N GLU A 49 6.35 -5.45 -8.33
CA GLU A 49 7.61 -5.90 -8.93
C GLU A 49 8.31 -6.92 -8.04
#